data_AF-A0A518E587-F1
#
_entry.id   AF-A0A518E587-F1
#
_cell.length_a   1.000
_cell.length_b   1.000
_cell.length_c   1.000
_cell.angle_alpha   90.00
_cell.angle_beta   90.00
_cell.angle_gamma   90.00
#
_symmetry.space_group_name_H-M   'P 1'
#
loop_
_entity.id
_entity.type
_entity.pdbx_description
1 polymer ?
#
loop_
_entity_poly.entity_id
_entity_poly.type
_entity_poly.pdbx_seq_one_letter_code
_entity_poly.pdbx_strand_id
1 'polypeptide(L)'
;MSNRVNWPKDVADKILTDCHHRCAICPEHRRVANIHHIDGDNSNSVESNGVGLCGECHPNVHTTSTMRRNITAEQVQIYKKQWVEKCASLSGILSANAISYSSIYYLNIHRLESLYQAVNRESFIAEIPCSYPKQQGCYNSLWPHEKNSLSWPDLMANRSYFESKLREIESKLTLIDIHLFELGAITPDEHIGDLVGFSCQFIGKDIPDQGELVSTLGRIDGPAPTMRREITDYPTDLVFETCLMIDSQYMYSDSSFIAFSEHGLWNGIGRVVKVRNAIGSNDGHLLRKQMVVSPIYIGTPISHAHVTALSAIASNADGEYIRLSEKTII
;
A
#
# COMPACT_ATOMS: atom_id res chain seq x y z
N MET A 1 -40.97 25.52 2.51
CA MET A 1 -39.69 25.08 1.93
C MET A 1 -38.65 26.08 2.38
N SER A 2 -37.68 25.71 3.22
CA SER A 2 -36.62 26.64 3.59
C SER A 2 -35.74 26.89 2.36
N ASN A 3 -35.37 28.14 2.11
CA ASN A 3 -34.37 28.48 1.10
C ASN A 3 -33.05 27.82 1.52
N ARG A 4 -32.71 26.69 0.90
CA ARG A 4 -31.37 26.12 1.04
C ARG A 4 -30.41 27.07 0.33
N VAL A 5 -29.56 27.73 1.10
CA VAL A 5 -28.41 28.44 0.54
C VAL A 5 -27.42 27.39 0.08
N ASN A 6 -26.96 27.51 -1.16
CA ASN A 6 -25.89 26.64 -1.65
C ASN A 6 -24.58 27.02 -0.96
N TRP A 7 -23.79 26.02 -0.58
CA TRP A 7 -22.43 26.24 -0.12
C TRP A 7 -21.62 26.98 -1.20
N PRO A 8 -20.83 28.01 -0.85
CA PRO A 8 -19.81 28.54 -1.73
C PRO A 8 -18.91 27.42 -2.24
N LYS A 9 -18.56 27.44 -3.54
CA LYS A 9 -17.89 26.32 -4.19
C LYS A 9 -16.55 25.98 -3.53
N ASP A 10 -15.75 26.99 -3.24
CA ASP A 10 -14.45 26.88 -2.57
C ASP A 10 -14.57 26.25 -1.18
N VAL A 11 -15.57 26.64 -0.40
CA VAL A 11 -15.83 26.06 0.93
C VAL A 11 -16.30 24.61 0.81
N ALA A 12 -17.19 24.32 -0.15
CA ALA A 12 -17.67 22.96 -0.40
C ALA A 12 -16.54 22.04 -0.85
N ASP A 13 -15.73 22.47 -1.81
CA ASP A 13 -14.57 21.74 -2.31
C ASP A 13 -13.61 21.44 -1.15
N LYS A 14 -13.30 22.45 -0.31
CA LYS A 14 -12.43 22.26 0.87
C LYS A 14 -12.98 21.23 1.86
N ILE A 15 -14.26 21.32 2.24
CA ILE A 15 -14.87 20.34 3.15
C ILE A 15 -14.81 18.94 2.55
N LEU A 16 -15.12 18.80 1.26
CA LEU A 16 -15.12 17.51 0.58
C LEU A 16 -13.72 16.93 0.45
N THR A 17 -12.71 17.74 0.15
CA THR A 17 -11.32 17.28 0.07
C THR A 17 -10.75 16.94 1.44
N ASP A 18 -11.02 17.76 2.47
CA ASP A 18 -10.51 17.54 3.84
C ASP A 18 -11.09 16.26 4.45
N CYS A 19 -12.24 15.79 3.97
CA CYS A 19 -12.85 14.52 4.36
C CYS A 19 -12.65 13.39 3.34
N HIS A 20 -11.80 13.57 2.31
CA HIS A 20 -11.59 12.62 1.21
C HIS A 20 -12.90 12.12 0.56
N HIS A 21 -13.90 12.98 0.46
CA HIS A 21 -15.25 12.67 -0.05
C HIS A 21 -15.94 11.52 0.70
N ARG A 22 -15.62 11.31 1.99
CA ARG A 22 -16.25 10.31 2.86
C ARG A 22 -17.05 10.91 4.01
N CYS A 23 -18.07 10.16 4.43
CA CYS A 23 -18.94 10.56 5.53
C CYS A 23 -18.14 10.70 6.83
N ALA A 24 -18.21 11.83 7.52
CA ALA A 24 -17.50 12.00 8.80
C ALA A 24 -17.99 11.05 9.92
N ILE A 25 -19.22 10.53 9.82
CA ILE A 25 -19.80 9.62 10.84
C ILE A 25 -19.53 8.15 10.52
N CYS A 26 -19.51 7.77 9.24
CA CYS A 26 -19.32 6.38 8.80
C CYS A 26 -18.37 6.29 7.58
N PRO A 27 -17.15 6.81 7.69
CA PRO A 27 -16.27 7.07 6.55
C PRO A 27 -15.93 5.82 5.75
N GLU A 28 -15.76 4.70 6.46
CA GLU A 28 -15.39 3.38 5.93
C GLU A 28 -16.41 2.81 4.93
N HIS A 29 -17.66 3.30 4.96
CA HIS A 29 -18.78 2.63 4.28
C HIS A 29 -19.36 3.43 3.12
N ARG A 30 -19.23 4.77 3.12
CA ARG A 30 -20.10 5.62 2.27
C ARG A 30 -19.44 6.91 1.81
N ARG A 31 -19.60 7.18 0.51
CA ARG A 31 -19.27 8.47 -0.10
C ARG A 31 -20.18 9.57 0.46
N VAL A 32 -19.66 10.80 0.54
CA VAL A 32 -20.47 11.98 0.91
C VAL A 32 -21.58 12.15 -0.13
N ALA A 33 -22.80 12.34 0.36
CA ALA A 33 -23.95 12.69 -0.47
C ALA A 33 -24.26 14.18 -0.37
N ASN A 34 -24.09 14.78 0.81
CA ASN A 34 -24.39 16.19 1.06
C ASN A 34 -23.48 16.76 2.16
N ILE A 35 -23.26 18.08 2.12
CA ILE A 35 -22.63 18.83 3.22
C ILE A 35 -23.73 19.32 4.17
N HIS A 36 -23.62 18.92 5.43
CA HIS A 36 -24.53 19.29 6.50
C HIS A 36 -24.01 20.50 7.28
N HIS A 37 -24.90 21.45 7.60
CA HIS A 37 -24.65 22.56 8.51
C HIS A 37 -24.82 22.05 9.95
N ILE A 38 -23.73 22.04 10.73
CA ILE A 38 -23.67 21.44 12.06
C ILE A 38 -24.60 22.15 13.06
N ASP A 39 -24.67 23.48 12.98
CA ASP A 39 -25.56 24.30 13.83
C ASP A 39 -27.03 24.30 13.39
N GLY A 40 -27.33 23.69 12.24
CA GLY A 40 -28.66 23.68 11.62
C GLY A 40 -29.06 25.00 10.92
N ASP A 41 -28.21 26.02 10.91
CA ASP A 41 -28.44 27.28 10.20
C ASP A 41 -27.88 27.21 8.77
N ASN A 42 -28.79 27.14 7.80
CA ASN A 42 -28.43 27.07 6.38
C ASN A 42 -27.80 28.36 5.84
N SER A 43 -27.79 29.46 6.59
CA SER A 43 -27.10 30.70 6.19
C SER A 43 -25.64 30.73 6.63
N ASN A 44 -25.23 29.85 7.54
CA ASN A 44 -23.88 29.79 8.10
C ASN A 44 -22.96 28.85 7.29
N SER A 45 -22.60 29.25 6.08
CA SER A 45 -21.77 28.44 5.16
C SER A 45 -20.26 28.61 5.37
N VAL A 46 -19.81 28.71 6.62
CA VAL A 46 -18.37 28.71 6.95
C VAL A 46 -17.85 27.27 7.03
N GLU A 47 -16.59 27.07 6.64
CA GLU A 47 -15.96 25.73 6.61
C GLU A 47 -16.09 24.98 7.95
N SER A 48 -15.86 25.65 9.07
CA SER A 48 -15.92 25.05 10.41
C SER A 48 -17.32 24.50 10.75
N ASN A 49 -18.39 25.05 10.16
CA ASN A 49 -19.77 24.64 10.36
C ASN A 49 -20.24 23.56 9.36
N GLY A 50 -19.47 23.25 8.32
CA GLY A 50 -19.83 22.24 7.33
C GLY A 50 -19.23 20.87 7.59
N VAL A 51 -19.97 19.80 7.34
CA VAL A 51 -19.47 18.42 7.41
C VAL A 51 -20.03 17.55 6.28
N GLY A 52 -19.18 16.76 5.62
CA GLY A 52 -19.61 15.79 4.61
C GLY A 52 -20.29 14.59 5.26
N LEU A 53 -21.55 14.32 4.91
CA LEU A 53 -22.31 13.15 5.37
C LEU A 53 -22.88 12.34 4.20
N CYS A 54 -22.97 11.03 4.37
CA CYS A 54 -23.66 10.16 3.41
C CYS A 54 -25.19 10.31 3.50
N GLY A 55 -25.90 9.77 2.51
CA GLY A 55 -27.36 9.84 2.42
C GLY A 55 -28.12 9.14 3.57
N GLU A 56 -27.47 8.29 4.37
CA GLU A 56 -28.11 7.64 5.53
C GLU A 56 -27.80 8.32 6.87
N CYS A 57 -26.57 8.79 7.07
CA CYS A 57 -26.23 9.56 8.27
C CYS A 57 -26.82 10.96 8.24
N HIS A 58 -26.97 11.57 7.06
CA HIS A 58 -27.50 12.92 6.93
C HIS A 58 -28.96 13.05 7.44
N PRO A 59 -29.90 12.13 7.18
CA PRO A 59 -31.21 12.16 7.83
C PRO A 59 -31.12 11.97 9.34
N ASN A 60 -30.27 11.05 9.83
CA ASN A 60 -30.18 10.71 11.25
C ASN A 60 -29.76 11.87 12.15
N VAL A 61 -28.96 12.81 11.64
CA VAL A 61 -28.59 14.04 12.38
C VAL A 61 -29.76 15.03 12.49
N HIS A 62 -30.79 14.91 11.65
CA HIS A 62 -32.02 15.70 11.76
C HIS A 62 -33.13 14.97 12.52
N THR A 63 -33.04 13.65 12.68
CA THR A 63 -34.11 12.85 13.28
C THR A 63 -34.10 12.98 14.80
N THR A 64 -35.25 13.27 15.38
CA THR A 64 -35.49 13.16 16.82
C THR A 64 -36.21 11.84 17.13
N SER A 65 -35.47 10.83 17.54
CA SER A 65 -36.02 9.58 18.09
C SER A 65 -36.28 9.71 19.58
N THR A 66 -37.37 9.11 20.06
CA THR A 66 -37.64 8.91 21.50
C THR A 66 -37.06 7.60 22.03
N MET A 67 -36.71 6.66 21.15
CA MET A 67 -36.23 5.33 21.51
C MET A 67 -34.71 5.17 21.43
N ARG A 68 -34.03 6.03 20.65
CA ARG A 68 -32.58 6.01 20.46
C ARG A 68 -31.99 7.36 20.82
N ARG A 69 -30.72 7.37 21.21
CA ARG A 69 -29.98 8.61 21.45
C ARG A 69 -29.80 9.36 20.12
N ASN A 70 -30.25 10.60 20.08
CA ASN A 70 -30.09 11.47 18.91
C ASN A 70 -28.65 11.95 18.80
N ILE A 71 -28.19 12.15 17.57
CA ILE A 71 -26.86 12.69 17.29
C ILE A 71 -26.95 14.21 17.45
N THR A 72 -26.19 14.78 18.38
CA THR A 72 -26.19 16.23 18.63
C THR A 72 -25.17 16.94 17.74
N ALA A 73 -25.32 18.27 17.58
CA ALA A 73 -24.36 19.09 16.84
C ALA A 73 -22.93 18.94 17.40
N GLU A 74 -22.77 18.86 18.73
CA GLU A 74 -21.48 18.65 19.38
C GLU A 74 -20.86 17.30 19.00
N GLN A 75 -21.66 16.24 18.90
CA GLN A 75 -21.18 14.94 18.44
C GLN A 75 -20.75 14.99 16.97
N VAL A 76 -21.49 15.71 16.13
CA VAL A 76 -21.11 15.91 14.72
C VAL A 76 -19.78 16.68 14.61
N GLN A 77 -19.54 17.68 15.46
CA GLN A 77 -18.24 18.37 15.52
C GLN A 77 -17.09 17.42 15.90
N ILE A 78 -17.32 16.54 16.89
CA ILE A 78 -16.34 15.54 17.30
C ILE A 78 -16.02 14.60 16.13
N TYR A 79 -17.05 14.06 15.45
CA TYR A 79 -16.86 13.18 14.29
C TYR A 79 -16.10 13.86 13.16
N LYS A 80 -16.47 15.11 12.82
CA LYS A 80 -15.74 15.91 11.84
C LYS A 80 -14.28 16.06 12.22
N LYS A 81 -14.00 16.48 13.44
CA LYS A 81 -12.64 16.72 13.92
C LYS A 81 -11.80 15.46 13.84
N GLN A 82 -12.30 14.35 14.39
CA GLN A 82 -11.62 13.06 14.37
C GLN A 82 -11.33 12.59 12.94
N TRP A 83 -12.30 12.74 12.03
CA TRP A 83 -12.13 12.33 10.64
C TRP A 83 -11.13 13.21 9.90
N VAL A 84 -11.23 14.54 10.01
CA VAL A 84 -10.27 15.46 9.39
C VAL A 84 -8.86 15.25 9.95
N GLU A 85 -8.70 14.99 11.25
CA GLU A 85 -7.41 14.63 11.85
C GLU A 85 -6.87 13.30 11.29
N LYS A 86 -7.72 12.28 11.10
CA LYS A 86 -7.37 11.00 10.45
C LYS A 86 -6.98 11.22 8.97
N CYS A 87 -7.67 12.11 8.25
CA CYS A 87 -7.35 12.49 6.87
C CYS A 87 -6.07 13.33 6.73
N ALA A 88 -5.80 14.21 7.70
CA ALA A 88 -4.59 15.02 7.74
C ALA A 88 -3.37 14.16 8.11
N SER A 89 -3.50 13.26 9.09
CA SER A 89 -2.43 12.31 9.42
C SER A 89 -2.13 11.37 8.26
N LEU A 90 -3.17 10.96 7.52
CA LEU A 90 -3.04 10.32 6.23
C LEU A 90 -2.21 11.15 5.27
N SER A 91 -2.61 12.39 4.99
CA SER A 91 -1.85 13.26 4.08
C SER A 91 -0.39 13.43 4.52
N GLY A 92 -0.12 13.46 5.83
CA GLY A 92 1.23 13.44 6.39
C GLY A 92 1.99 12.14 6.12
N ILE A 93 1.35 10.98 6.33
CA ILE A 93 1.88 9.65 5.99
C ILE A 93 2.14 9.55 4.48
N LEU A 94 1.16 9.92 3.65
CA LEU A 94 1.25 9.94 2.18
C LEU A 94 2.39 10.84 1.70
N SER A 95 2.57 12.02 2.32
CA SER A 95 3.61 12.99 1.95
C SER A 95 5.00 12.58 2.46
N ALA A 96 5.10 12.01 3.66
CA ALA A 96 6.35 11.47 4.20
C ALA A 96 6.79 10.19 3.47
N ASN A 97 5.83 9.47 2.89
CA ASN A 97 6.03 8.28 2.08
C ASN A 97 6.23 8.58 0.59
N ALA A 98 6.45 9.85 0.20
CA ALA A 98 6.89 10.20 -1.14
C ALA A 98 8.00 9.24 -1.54
N ILE A 99 7.72 8.44 -2.57
CA ILE A 99 8.37 7.16 -2.86
C ILE A 99 9.85 7.40 -3.15
N SER A 100 10.62 7.40 -2.07
CA SER A 100 12.05 7.60 -2.08
C SER A 100 12.60 6.35 -1.44
N TYR A 101 13.13 5.45 -2.27
CA TYR A 101 13.76 4.21 -1.82
C TYR A 101 15.28 4.38 -1.69
N SER A 102 15.86 3.75 -0.67
CA SER A 102 17.30 3.62 -0.48
C SER A 102 17.85 2.44 -1.26
N SER A 103 17.15 1.30 -1.29
CA SER A 103 17.60 0.06 -1.95
C SER A 103 16.44 -0.75 -2.51
N ILE A 104 16.61 -1.30 -3.73
CA ILE A 104 15.66 -2.22 -4.37
C ILE A 104 15.99 -3.65 -3.94
N TYR A 105 15.01 -4.33 -3.34
CA TYR A 105 15.10 -5.73 -2.90
C TYR A 105 14.34 -6.70 -3.82
N TYR A 106 13.28 -6.20 -4.47
CA TYR A 106 12.49 -6.97 -5.44
C TYR A 106 12.23 -6.12 -6.67
N LEU A 107 12.37 -6.70 -7.88
CA LEU A 107 12.05 -6.01 -9.13
C LEU A 107 11.53 -6.95 -10.21
N ASN A 108 10.24 -6.89 -10.53
CA ASN A 108 9.71 -7.57 -11.70
C ASN A 108 9.94 -6.73 -12.96
N ILE A 109 11.05 -6.99 -13.66
CA ILE A 109 11.49 -6.21 -14.83
C ILE A 109 10.47 -6.28 -15.98
N HIS A 110 9.78 -7.40 -16.19
CA HIS A 110 8.75 -7.46 -17.24
C HIS A 110 7.55 -6.58 -16.95
N ARG A 111 7.10 -6.56 -15.69
CA ARG A 111 6.02 -5.66 -15.27
C ARG A 111 6.49 -4.21 -15.31
N LEU A 112 7.73 -3.95 -14.90
CA LEU A 112 8.34 -2.64 -15.00
C LEU A 112 8.42 -2.18 -16.46
N GLU A 113 8.86 -3.03 -17.37
CA GLU A 113 8.93 -2.75 -18.81
C GLU A 113 7.55 -2.47 -19.39
N SER A 114 6.55 -3.30 -19.06
CA SER A 114 5.18 -3.07 -19.48
C SER A 114 4.66 -1.71 -19.01
N LEU A 115 5.01 -1.30 -17.78
CA LEU A 115 4.68 0.04 -17.28
C LEU A 115 5.47 1.13 -18.00
N TYR A 116 6.77 0.95 -18.17
CA TYR A 116 7.63 1.92 -18.83
C TYR A 116 7.16 2.19 -20.26
N GLN A 117 6.85 1.13 -21.03
CA GLN A 117 6.29 1.23 -22.38
C GLN A 117 4.94 1.94 -22.39
N ALA A 118 4.06 1.67 -21.42
CA ALA A 118 2.76 2.32 -21.34
C ALA A 118 2.90 3.85 -21.15
N VAL A 119 3.90 4.27 -20.38
CA VAL A 119 4.12 5.67 -19.98
C VAL A 119 5.02 6.43 -20.97
N ASN A 120 6.09 5.81 -21.45
CA ASN A 120 7.13 6.45 -22.28
C ASN A 120 7.06 6.07 -23.76
N ARG A 121 6.28 5.04 -24.14
CA ARG A 121 6.21 4.49 -25.51
C ARG A 121 7.54 3.93 -26.04
N GLU A 122 8.45 3.61 -25.14
CA GLU A 122 9.80 3.10 -25.44
C GLU A 122 10.10 1.87 -24.58
N SER A 123 11.07 1.07 -25.01
CA SER A 123 11.57 -0.09 -24.27
C SER A 123 12.86 0.26 -23.55
N PHE A 124 12.96 0.00 -22.26
CA PHE A 124 14.22 0.22 -21.54
C PHE A 124 15.10 -1.05 -21.54
N ILE A 125 14.51 -2.22 -21.81
CA ILE A 125 15.24 -3.50 -21.75
C ILE A 125 16.44 -3.52 -22.72
N ALA A 126 16.29 -2.95 -23.90
CA ALA A 126 17.36 -2.91 -24.91
C ALA A 126 18.56 -2.03 -24.52
N GLU A 127 18.37 -1.14 -23.53
CA GLU A 127 19.34 -0.13 -23.08
C GLU A 127 20.03 -0.50 -21.76
N ILE A 128 19.77 -1.69 -21.21
CA ILE A 128 20.40 -2.15 -19.96
C ILE A 128 21.94 -2.12 -20.11
N PRO A 129 22.69 -1.31 -19.32
CA PRO A 129 24.10 -1.01 -19.59
C PRO A 129 25.04 -2.22 -19.55
N CYS A 130 24.85 -3.13 -18.60
CA CYS A 130 25.69 -4.32 -18.51
C CYS A 130 25.16 -5.40 -19.47
N SER A 131 25.98 -5.77 -20.44
CA SER A 131 25.62 -6.76 -21.46
C SER A 131 25.58 -8.17 -20.89
N TYR A 132 24.39 -8.76 -20.90
CA TYR A 132 24.20 -10.19 -20.67
C TYR A 132 24.48 -10.97 -21.95
N PRO A 133 24.91 -12.25 -21.87
CA PRO A 133 24.87 -13.11 -23.03
C PRO A 133 23.44 -13.07 -23.57
N LYS A 134 23.27 -12.54 -24.80
CA LYS A 134 21.99 -12.40 -25.50
C LYS A 134 21.38 -13.79 -25.76
N GLN A 135 20.87 -14.43 -24.72
CA GLN A 135 19.99 -15.56 -24.88
C GLN A 135 18.58 -15.04 -25.07
N GLN A 136 17.84 -15.64 -26.01
CA GLN A 136 16.43 -15.34 -26.21
C GLN A 136 15.67 -15.67 -24.94
N GLY A 137 15.28 -14.63 -24.19
CA GLY A 137 14.19 -14.76 -23.23
C GLY A 137 14.17 -13.70 -22.13
N CYS A 138 13.46 -14.06 -21.06
CA CYS A 138 12.91 -13.16 -20.05
C CYS A 138 14.00 -12.51 -19.18
N TYR A 139 13.83 -11.22 -18.86
CA TYR A 139 14.71 -10.47 -17.97
C TYR A 139 14.07 -10.50 -16.59
N ASN A 140 14.55 -11.37 -15.70
CA ASN A 140 14.03 -11.48 -14.34
C ASN A 140 15.15 -11.21 -13.36
N SER A 141 14.95 -10.33 -12.38
CA SER A 141 16.02 -9.89 -11.48
C SER A 141 16.55 -11.00 -10.56
N LEU A 142 15.90 -12.17 -10.47
CA LEU A 142 15.97 -12.98 -9.26
C LEU A 142 15.77 -14.51 -9.50
N TRP A 143 16.33 -15.07 -10.58
CA TRP A 143 16.36 -16.53 -10.79
C TRP A 143 17.76 -17.00 -11.27
N PRO A 144 18.17 -18.27 -11.07
CA PRO A 144 19.30 -18.87 -11.77
C PRO A 144 18.79 -19.87 -12.81
N HIS A 145 18.36 -19.39 -13.99
CA HIS A 145 18.20 -20.24 -15.17
C HIS A 145 19.21 -19.74 -16.16
N GLU A 146 19.95 -20.64 -16.79
CA GLU A 146 21.03 -20.33 -17.74
C GLU A 146 20.61 -19.46 -18.93
N LYS A 147 19.32 -19.12 -19.05
CA LYS A 147 18.74 -18.44 -20.21
C LYS A 147 17.98 -17.14 -19.90
N ASN A 148 17.55 -16.88 -18.64
CA ASN A 148 16.40 -15.97 -18.41
C ASN A 148 16.41 -15.17 -17.09
N SER A 149 17.57 -14.70 -16.63
CA SER A 149 17.62 -13.92 -15.39
C SER A 149 18.89 -13.07 -15.24
N LEU A 150 18.75 -11.94 -14.56
CA LEU A 150 19.87 -11.21 -13.97
C LEU A 150 20.28 -11.93 -12.70
N SER A 151 21.58 -12.15 -12.52
CA SER A 151 22.10 -12.44 -11.19
C SER A 151 21.98 -11.21 -10.28
N TRP A 152 22.25 -11.34 -8.98
CA TRP A 152 22.32 -10.15 -8.13
C TRP A 152 23.49 -9.22 -8.42
N PRO A 153 24.72 -9.71 -8.68
CA PRO A 153 25.77 -8.85 -9.22
C PRO A 153 25.29 -8.04 -10.41
N ASP A 154 24.48 -8.64 -11.28
CA ASP A 154 23.89 -8.00 -12.45
C ASP A 154 22.82 -6.97 -12.10
N LEU A 155 21.90 -7.31 -11.19
CA LEU A 155 20.93 -6.36 -10.67
C LEU A 155 21.61 -5.17 -9.99
N MET A 156 22.65 -5.42 -9.20
CA MET A 156 23.44 -4.39 -8.52
C MET A 156 24.23 -3.54 -9.50
N ALA A 157 24.83 -4.13 -10.52
CA ALA A 157 25.55 -3.41 -11.58
C ALA A 157 24.61 -2.49 -12.39
N ASN A 158 23.36 -2.91 -12.60
CA ASN A 158 22.33 -2.11 -13.28
C ASN A 158 21.42 -1.35 -12.32
N ARG A 159 21.73 -1.30 -11.02
CA ARG A 159 20.82 -0.74 -10.02
C ARG A 159 20.47 0.70 -10.32
N SER A 160 21.47 1.57 -10.47
CA SER A 160 21.24 2.99 -10.76
C SER A 160 20.43 3.20 -12.05
N TYR A 161 20.56 2.30 -13.01
CA TYR A 161 19.77 2.31 -14.24
C TYR A 161 18.29 2.02 -13.95
N PHE A 162 17.98 0.93 -13.25
CA PHE A 162 16.60 0.61 -12.85
C PHE A 162 15.98 1.68 -11.94
N GLU A 163 16.77 2.23 -11.02
CA GLU A 163 16.33 3.34 -10.16
C GLU A 163 15.95 4.58 -11.01
N SER A 164 16.74 4.92 -12.02
CA SER A 164 16.40 6.01 -12.94
C SER A 164 15.07 5.74 -13.67
N LYS A 165 14.90 4.54 -14.23
CA LYS A 165 13.68 4.17 -14.96
C LYS A 165 12.45 4.13 -14.06
N LEU A 166 12.60 3.72 -12.79
CA LEU A 166 11.55 3.79 -11.78
C LEU A 166 11.13 5.22 -11.48
N ARG A 167 12.08 6.15 -11.28
CA ARG A 167 11.75 7.57 -11.05
C ARG A 167 11.01 8.19 -12.23
N GLU A 168 11.40 7.84 -13.46
CA GLU A 168 10.71 8.29 -14.66
C GLU A 168 9.25 7.80 -14.68
N ILE A 169 9.01 6.53 -14.36
CA ILE A 169 7.67 5.94 -14.24
C ILE A 169 6.87 6.65 -13.14
N GLU A 170 7.43 6.77 -11.94
CA GLU A 170 6.78 7.38 -10.77
C GLU A 170 6.39 8.83 -11.03
N SER A 171 7.20 9.58 -11.78
CA SER A 171 6.90 10.98 -12.13
C SER A 171 5.68 11.15 -13.05
N LYS A 172 5.23 10.07 -13.70
CA LYS A 172 4.17 10.10 -14.72
C LYS A 172 2.97 9.21 -14.36
N LEU A 173 3.11 8.30 -13.41
CA LEU A 173 2.03 7.45 -12.95
C LEU A 173 1.15 8.15 -11.92
N THR A 174 -0.16 7.89 -12.02
CA THR A 174 -1.07 8.08 -10.90
C THR A 174 -1.13 6.78 -10.13
N LEU A 175 -0.62 6.79 -8.90
CA LEU A 175 -0.65 5.65 -7.99
C LEU A 175 -1.73 5.86 -6.94
N ILE A 176 -2.48 4.81 -6.65
CA ILE A 176 -3.38 4.80 -5.50
C ILE A 176 -2.54 4.46 -4.27
N ASP A 177 -2.55 5.31 -3.25
CA ASP A 177 -1.87 4.93 -2.02
C ASP A 177 -2.66 3.84 -1.29
N ILE A 178 -1.95 2.77 -0.92
CA ILE A 178 -2.52 1.60 -0.28
C ILE A 178 -3.25 1.94 1.03
N HIS A 179 -2.82 2.98 1.75
CA HIS A 179 -3.45 3.42 3.00
C HIS A 179 -4.89 3.90 2.80
N LEU A 180 -5.25 4.34 1.59
CA LEU A 180 -6.61 4.74 1.29
C LEU A 180 -7.58 3.54 1.33
N PHE A 181 -7.13 2.33 0.94
CA PHE A 181 -7.94 1.12 1.11
C PHE A 181 -8.06 0.72 2.58
N GLU A 182 -6.93 0.77 3.27
CA GLU A 182 -6.80 0.35 4.66
C GLU A 182 -7.65 1.18 5.63
N LEU A 183 -8.02 2.40 5.24
CA LEU A 183 -8.82 3.33 6.03
C LEU A 183 -10.24 3.46 5.51
N GLY A 184 -10.65 2.55 4.60
CA GLY A 184 -11.96 2.55 3.98
C GLY A 184 -12.28 3.80 3.13
N ALA A 185 -11.27 4.62 2.84
CA ALA A 185 -11.42 5.83 2.03
C ALA A 185 -11.70 5.49 0.56
N ILE A 186 -11.35 4.30 0.10
CA ILE A 186 -11.72 3.72 -1.19
C ILE A 186 -11.96 2.22 -1.04
N THR A 187 -12.81 1.67 -1.91
CA THR A 187 -13.19 0.26 -1.86
C THR A 187 -12.27 -0.53 -2.80
N PRO A 188 -11.44 -1.45 -2.30
CA PRO A 188 -10.42 -2.12 -3.14
C PRO A 188 -11.03 -2.96 -4.27
N ASP A 189 -12.26 -3.43 -4.11
CA ASP A 189 -13.00 -4.16 -5.15
C ASP A 189 -13.20 -3.34 -6.43
N GLU A 190 -13.29 -2.00 -6.33
CA GLU A 190 -13.44 -1.07 -7.46
C GLU A 190 -12.11 -0.83 -8.20
N HIS A 191 -10.99 -1.30 -7.64
CA HIS A 191 -9.63 -0.96 -8.07
C HIS A 191 -8.81 -2.19 -8.46
N ILE A 192 -9.46 -3.32 -8.78
CA ILE A 192 -8.79 -4.50 -9.32
C ILE A 192 -8.15 -4.15 -10.67
N GLY A 193 -6.84 -4.38 -10.78
CA GLY A 193 -6.04 -4.05 -11.94
C GLY A 193 -5.31 -2.71 -11.85
N ASP A 194 -5.70 -1.82 -10.92
CA ASP A 194 -5.04 -0.54 -10.71
C ASP A 194 -3.67 -0.68 -10.03
N LEU A 195 -2.84 0.34 -10.22
CA LEU A 195 -1.53 0.44 -9.61
C LEU A 195 -1.62 1.12 -8.25
N VAL A 196 -0.92 0.53 -7.28
CA VAL A 196 -0.87 1.03 -5.91
C VAL A 196 0.56 1.35 -5.52
N GLY A 197 0.75 2.47 -4.86
CA GLY A 197 1.96 2.78 -4.12
C GLY A 197 1.78 2.30 -2.67
N PHE A 198 2.82 1.72 -2.10
CA PHE A 198 2.84 1.36 -0.67
C PHE A 198 4.14 1.83 -0.03
N SER A 199 4.05 2.18 1.25
CA SER A 199 5.19 2.47 2.13
C SER A 199 4.76 2.14 3.56
N CYS A 200 4.96 0.89 3.95
CA CYS A 200 4.41 0.38 5.20
C CYS A 200 5.14 -0.84 5.73
N GLN A 201 4.88 -1.11 7.01
CA GLN A 201 5.45 -2.26 7.68
C GLN A 201 4.70 -3.51 7.24
N PHE A 202 5.45 -4.48 6.71
CA PHE A 202 4.94 -5.81 6.46
C PHE A 202 5.60 -6.80 7.40
N ILE A 203 4.85 -7.86 7.71
CA ILE A 203 5.30 -9.02 8.45
C ILE A 203 5.36 -10.16 7.44
N GLY A 204 6.51 -10.79 7.30
CA GLY A 204 6.61 -12.05 6.56
C GLY A 204 5.73 -13.11 7.21
N LYS A 205 4.73 -13.61 6.49
CA LYS A 205 3.90 -14.75 6.91
C LYS A 205 3.90 -15.78 5.79
N ASP A 206 4.05 -17.06 6.14
CA ASP A 206 4.16 -18.15 5.16
C ASP A 206 5.28 -17.89 4.14
N ILE A 207 6.39 -17.33 4.63
CA ILE A 207 7.65 -17.30 3.90
C ILE A 207 8.22 -18.71 4.09
N PRO A 208 8.22 -19.57 3.06
CA PRO A 208 8.68 -20.94 3.20
C PRO A 208 10.13 -20.97 3.68
N ASP A 209 10.42 -21.87 4.60
CA ASP A 209 11.80 -22.12 5.03
C ASP A 209 12.62 -22.61 3.83
N GLN A 210 13.94 -22.37 3.83
CA GLN A 210 14.81 -22.77 2.73
C GLN A 210 14.68 -24.26 2.36
N GLY A 211 14.41 -25.13 3.34
CA GLY A 211 14.19 -26.56 3.13
C GLY A 211 12.85 -26.91 2.47
N GLU A 212 11.88 -26.00 2.47
CA GLU A 212 10.57 -26.15 1.81
C GLU A 212 10.61 -25.72 0.34
N LEU A 213 11.62 -24.94 -0.04
CA LEU A 213 11.85 -24.55 -1.43
C LEU A 213 12.59 -25.67 -2.17
N VAL A 214 11.84 -26.61 -2.74
CA VAL A 214 12.43 -27.67 -3.54
C VAL A 214 12.73 -27.12 -4.94
N SER A 215 14.01 -27.03 -5.28
CA SER A 215 14.43 -26.76 -6.66
C SER A 215 14.20 -28.01 -7.51
N THR A 216 13.06 -28.07 -8.21
CA THR A 216 12.77 -29.12 -9.19
C THR A 216 12.90 -28.54 -10.60
N LEU A 217 13.85 -29.03 -11.41
CA LEU A 217 14.05 -28.60 -12.81
C LEU A 217 14.20 -27.07 -12.99
N GLY A 218 14.80 -26.39 -12.01
CA GLY A 218 14.93 -24.95 -12.06
C GLY A 218 13.59 -24.22 -11.87
N ARG A 219 12.66 -24.79 -11.08
CA ARG A 219 11.53 -24.09 -10.48
C ARG A 219 11.61 -24.25 -8.97
N ILE A 220 11.41 -23.15 -8.24
CA ILE A 220 11.10 -23.24 -6.81
C ILE A 220 9.64 -23.69 -6.74
N ASP A 221 9.44 -24.96 -6.39
CA ASP A 221 8.13 -25.48 -6.06
C ASP A 221 7.90 -25.25 -4.56
N GLY A 222 6.89 -24.45 -4.23
CA GLY A 222 6.56 -24.07 -2.86
C GLY A 222 5.40 -23.08 -2.82
N PRO A 223 4.81 -22.83 -1.64
CA PRO A 223 3.82 -21.77 -1.49
C PRO A 223 4.46 -20.42 -1.83
N ALA A 224 3.73 -19.56 -2.53
CA ALA A 224 4.22 -18.23 -2.85
C ALA A 224 4.41 -17.43 -1.54
N PRO A 225 5.61 -16.88 -1.27
CA PRO A 225 5.87 -16.11 -0.08
C PRO A 225 4.91 -14.93 0.01
N THR A 226 4.35 -14.72 1.19
CA THR A 226 3.44 -13.59 1.42
C THR A 226 4.00 -12.63 2.46
N MET A 227 4.06 -11.35 2.09
CA MET A 227 4.17 -10.30 3.08
C MET A 227 2.78 -9.84 3.47
N ARG A 228 2.50 -9.81 4.76
CA ARG A 228 1.18 -9.48 5.29
C ARG A 228 1.22 -8.26 6.18
N ARG A 229 0.20 -7.43 6.04
CA ARG A 229 -0.08 -6.32 6.94
C ARG A 229 -1.52 -6.44 7.37
N GLU A 230 -1.74 -6.50 8.66
CA GLU A 230 -3.08 -6.53 9.26
C GLU A 230 -3.32 -5.17 9.92
N ILE A 231 -4.46 -4.57 9.59
CA ILE A 231 -4.94 -3.33 10.19
C ILE A 231 -6.29 -3.61 10.80
N THR A 232 -6.38 -3.43 12.11
CA THR A 232 -7.60 -3.63 12.87
C THR A 232 -8.26 -2.28 13.10
N ASP A 233 -9.49 -2.14 12.63
CA ASP A 233 -10.36 -1.02 12.96
C ASP A 233 -11.26 -1.41 14.15
N TYR A 234 -10.77 -1.15 15.36
CA TYR A 234 -11.46 -1.52 16.61
C TYR A 234 -12.92 -1.03 16.72
N PRO A 235 -13.31 0.15 16.22
CA PRO A 235 -14.71 0.58 16.18
C PRO A 235 -15.65 -0.30 15.35
N THR A 236 -15.14 -0.97 14.31
CA THR A 236 -15.97 -1.73 13.36
C THR A 236 -15.73 -3.23 13.40
N ASP A 237 -14.81 -3.71 14.25
CA ASP A 237 -14.40 -5.11 14.28
C ASP A 237 -13.96 -5.62 12.89
N LEU A 238 -13.46 -4.70 12.04
CA LEU A 238 -12.96 -5.01 10.70
C LEU A 238 -11.44 -5.21 10.79
N VAL A 239 -10.96 -6.33 10.27
CA VAL A 239 -9.54 -6.53 9.99
C VAL A 239 -9.33 -6.45 8.49
N PHE A 240 -8.61 -5.42 8.07
CA PHE A 240 -8.14 -5.30 6.70
C PHE A 240 -6.75 -5.93 6.59
N GLU A 241 -6.65 -6.94 5.74
CA GLU A 241 -5.41 -7.67 5.49
C GLU A 241 -4.90 -7.35 4.10
N THR A 242 -3.73 -6.73 4.01
CA THR A 242 -3.01 -6.55 2.75
C THR A 242 -2.00 -7.68 2.62
N CYS A 243 -2.11 -8.47 1.56
CA CYS A 243 -1.14 -9.50 1.19
C CYS A 243 -0.39 -9.09 -0.07
N LEU A 244 0.92 -8.87 0.06
CA LEU A 244 1.80 -8.81 -1.10
C LEU A 244 2.17 -10.25 -1.47
N MET A 245 1.68 -10.70 -2.62
CA MET A 245 2.04 -11.98 -3.20
C MET A 245 3.36 -11.81 -3.94
N ILE A 246 4.43 -12.19 -3.27
CA ILE A 246 5.74 -12.21 -3.89
C ILE A 246 5.79 -13.49 -4.71
N ASP A 247 6.07 -13.35 -5.99
CA ASP A 247 6.31 -14.50 -6.84
C ASP A 247 7.68 -15.08 -6.47
N SER A 248 7.71 -16.30 -5.92
CA SER A 248 8.93 -16.98 -5.44
C SER A 248 9.98 -17.14 -6.54
N GLN A 249 9.58 -17.12 -7.81
CA GLN A 249 10.48 -17.16 -8.96
C GLN A 249 11.31 -15.88 -9.11
N TYR A 250 11.02 -14.86 -8.31
CA TYR A 250 11.61 -13.54 -8.38
C TYR A 250 12.10 -13.08 -7.00
N MET A 251 12.76 -13.94 -6.21
CA MET A 251 13.41 -13.53 -4.93
C MET A 251 14.92 -13.84 -4.95
N TYR A 252 15.77 -12.89 -4.51
CA TYR A 252 17.21 -13.14 -4.39
C TYR A 252 17.49 -13.85 -3.08
N SER A 253 18.14 -15.01 -3.14
CA SER A 253 18.88 -15.63 -2.03
C SER A 253 18.15 -15.80 -0.69
N ASP A 254 18.73 -16.67 0.13
CA ASP A 254 18.22 -16.94 1.47
C ASP A 254 18.16 -15.65 2.35
N SER A 255 18.94 -14.62 2.01
CA SER A 255 19.01 -13.35 2.73
C SER A 255 17.89 -12.35 2.44
N SER A 256 17.26 -12.34 1.26
CA SER A 256 16.06 -11.52 1.05
C SER A 256 14.86 -12.14 1.75
N PHE A 257 14.81 -13.47 1.84
CA PHE A 257 13.83 -14.18 2.67
C PHE A 257 13.96 -13.77 4.14
N ILE A 258 15.18 -13.70 4.68
CA ILE A 258 15.44 -13.22 6.03
C ILE A 258 14.95 -11.77 6.20
N ALA A 259 15.31 -10.88 5.28
CA ALA A 259 14.90 -9.48 5.38
C ALA A 259 13.37 -9.31 5.36
N PHE A 260 12.66 -10.00 4.46
CA PHE A 260 11.19 -9.95 4.38
C PHE A 260 10.49 -10.72 5.51
N SER A 261 11.16 -11.68 6.16
CA SER A 261 10.67 -12.40 7.32
C SER A 261 10.67 -11.56 8.59
N GLU A 262 11.51 -10.52 8.63
CA GLU A 262 11.59 -9.59 9.75
C GLU A 262 10.57 -8.44 9.58
N HIS A 263 10.26 -7.79 10.69
CA HIS A 263 9.41 -6.60 10.74
C HIS A 263 10.06 -5.42 9.99
N GLY A 264 9.95 -5.39 8.66
CA GLY A 264 10.56 -4.36 7.81
C GLY A 264 9.57 -3.28 7.36
N LEU A 265 10.05 -2.04 7.25
CA LEU A 265 9.35 -0.96 6.56
C LEU A 265 9.72 -0.99 5.08
N TRP A 266 8.73 -1.24 4.23
CA TRP A 266 8.94 -1.45 2.79
C TRP A 266 8.17 -0.43 1.98
N ASN A 267 8.75 0.04 0.89
CA ASN A 267 8.07 0.84 -0.10
C ASN A 267 8.08 0.17 -1.48
N GLY A 268 7.14 0.55 -2.34
CA GLY A 268 7.10 0.00 -3.68
C GLY A 268 5.85 0.33 -4.45
N ILE A 269 5.78 -0.25 -5.65
CA ILE A 269 4.61 -0.24 -6.51
C ILE A 269 4.13 -1.67 -6.67
N GLY A 270 2.81 -1.87 -6.58
CA GLY A 270 2.16 -3.12 -6.90
C GLY A 270 0.92 -2.91 -7.75
N ARG A 271 0.33 -4.03 -8.19
CA ARG A 271 -0.97 -4.05 -8.84
C ARG A 271 -1.97 -4.81 -7.98
N VAL A 272 -3.16 -4.25 -7.79
CA VAL A 272 -4.26 -4.99 -7.11
C VAL A 272 -4.69 -6.13 -8.02
N VAL A 273 -4.54 -7.36 -7.56
CA VAL A 273 -4.88 -8.56 -8.33
C VAL A 273 -6.29 -9.04 -8.02
N LYS A 274 -6.64 -9.08 -6.74
CA LYS A 274 -7.93 -9.54 -6.28
C LYS A 274 -8.21 -9.05 -4.87
N VAL A 275 -9.49 -8.97 -4.53
CA VAL A 275 -9.98 -8.78 -3.18
C VAL A 275 -10.85 -9.98 -2.84
N ARG A 276 -10.68 -10.54 -1.65
CA ARG A 276 -11.51 -11.67 -1.18
C ARG A 276 -11.80 -11.53 0.30
N ASN A 277 -12.85 -12.19 0.76
CA ASN A 277 -13.04 -12.38 2.20
C ASN A 277 -11.95 -13.35 2.70
N ALA A 278 -11.29 -13.01 3.82
CA ALA A 278 -10.24 -13.85 4.37
C ALA A 278 -10.82 -15.12 5.03
N ILE A 279 -10.00 -16.16 5.12
CA ILE A 279 -10.34 -17.39 5.85
C ILE A 279 -10.61 -17.01 7.31
N GLY A 280 -11.74 -17.47 7.87
CA GLY A 280 -12.17 -17.12 9.22
C GLY A 280 -13.13 -15.94 9.32
N SER A 281 -13.37 -15.17 8.26
CA SER A 281 -14.37 -14.06 8.24
C SER A 281 -15.81 -14.48 8.61
N ASN A 282 -16.10 -15.79 8.66
CA ASN A 282 -17.41 -16.35 8.98
C ASN A 282 -17.54 -16.80 10.45
N ASP A 283 -16.49 -16.64 11.28
CA ASP A 283 -16.57 -16.96 12.71
C ASP A 283 -17.45 -15.97 13.50
N GLY A 284 -17.90 -14.90 12.85
CA GLY A 284 -18.87 -13.93 13.36
C GLY A 284 -18.26 -12.86 14.26
N HIS A 285 -16.95 -12.89 14.51
CA HIS A 285 -16.29 -11.95 15.40
C HIS A 285 -15.64 -10.78 14.68
N LEU A 286 -15.00 -11.02 13.53
CA LEU A 286 -14.33 -9.96 12.77
C LEU A 286 -14.61 -10.12 11.27
N LEU A 287 -15.08 -9.06 10.62
CA LEU A 287 -15.12 -9.03 9.16
C LEU A 287 -13.67 -8.95 8.67
N ARG A 288 -13.23 -9.90 7.84
CA ARG A 288 -11.88 -9.90 7.28
C ARG A 288 -11.91 -9.75 5.77
N LYS A 289 -11.36 -8.65 5.26
CA LYS A 289 -11.10 -8.46 3.82
C LYS A 289 -9.61 -8.62 3.55
N GLN A 290 -9.27 -9.44 2.56
CA GLN A 290 -7.91 -9.63 2.10
C GLN A 290 -7.73 -9.02 0.72
N MET A 291 -6.88 -8.00 0.63
CA MET A 291 -6.44 -7.40 -0.61
C MET A 291 -5.14 -8.03 -1.06
N VAL A 292 -5.12 -8.57 -2.27
CA VAL A 292 -3.96 -9.23 -2.84
C VAL A 292 -3.30 -8.32 -3.86
N VAL A 293 -2.07 -7.93 -3.57
CA VAL A 293 -1.27 -7.06 -4.43
C VAL A 293 -0.10 -7.86 -4.97
N SER A 294 0.16 -7.75 -6.27
CA SER A 294 1.36 -8.31 -6.88
C SER A 294 2.39 -7.20 -7.08
N PRO A 295 3.54 -7.26 -6.40
CA PRO A 295 4.53 -6.21 -6.46
C PRO A 295 5.16 -6.14 -7.86
N ILE A 296 5.53 -4.92 -8.24
CA ILE A 296 6.36 -4.62 -9.41
C ILE A 296 7.76 -4.33 -8.94
N TYR A 297 7.90 -3.59 -7.85
CA TYR A 297 9.16 -3.50 -7.12
C TYR A 297 8.90 -3.36 -5.62
N ILE A 298 9.87 -3.76 -4.81
CA ILE A 298 9.91 -3.51 -3.37
C ILE A 298 11.30 -2.98 -3.02
N GLY A 299 11.35 -1.91 -2.24
CA GLY A 299 12.55 -1.35 -1.68
C GLY A 299 12.38 -0.95 -0.21
N THR A 300 13.46 -0.44 0.37
CA THR A 300 13.44 0.22 1.68
C THR A 300 13.34 1.73 1.52
N PRO A 301 12.65 2.47 2.39
CA PRO A 301 12.63 3.93 2.30
C PRO A 301 14.01 4.56 2.57
N ILE A 302 14.28 5.75 2.01
CA ILE A 302 15.55 6.47 2.20
C ILE A 302 15.83 6.77 3.68
N SER A 303 14.80 7.13 4.45
CA SER A 303 14.91 7.44 5.87
C SER A 303 15.28 6.25 6.76
N HIS A 304 15.17 5.02 6.24
CA HIS A 304 15.40 3.77 6.97
C HIS A 304 16.70 3.05 6.58
N ALA A 305 17.58 3.71 5.79
CA ALA A 305 18.85 3.15 5.31
C ALA A 305 19.82 2.68 6.43
N HIS A 306 19.50 2.92 7.71
CA HIS A 306 20.22 2.31 8.84
C HIS A 306 20.07 0.78 8.92
N VAL A 307 19.04 0.16 8.34
CA VAL A 307 18.89 -1.31 8.33
C VAL A 307 19.89 -1.97 7.36
N THR A 308 20.32 -1.27 6.30
CA THR A 308 21.28 -1.80 5.33
C THR A 308 22.70 -1.89 5.90
N ALA A 309 23.03 -1.10 6.94
CA ALA A 309 24.29 -1.26 7.66
C ALA A 309 24.42 -2.64 8.35
N LEU A 310 23.31 -3.27 8.71
CA LEU A 310 23.30 -4.59 9.36
C LEU A 310 23.45 -5.75 8.38
N SER A 311 22.97 -5.62 7.14
CA SER A 311 23.14 -6.65 6.10
C SER A 311 24.55 -6.67 5.51
N ALA A 312 25.25 -5.53 5.47
CA ALA A 312 26.67 -5.48 5.09
C ALA A 312 27.59 -6.12 6.16
N ILE A 313 27.13 -6.30 7.39
CA ILE A 313 27.85 -6.96 8.49
C ILE A 313 27.54 -8.48 8.52
N ALA A 314 26.55 -8.95 7.75
CA ALA A 314 26.05 -10.32 7.83
C ALA A 314 26.92 -11.37 7.12
N SER A 315 27.94 -10.97 6.36
CA SER A 315 28.93 -11.87 5.75
C SER A 315 30.33 -11.52 6.24
N ASN A 316 31.03 -12.49 6.86
CA ASN A 316 32.44 -12.35 7.16
C ASN A 316 33.30 -12.39 5.87
N ALA A 317 34.61 -12.15 6.00
CA ALA A 317 35.53 -12.16 4.86
C ALA A 317 35.59 -13.50 4.09
N ASP A 318 35.08 -14.58 4.69
CA ASP A 318 35.08 -15.94 4.14
C ASP A 318 33.73 -16.31 3.48
N GLY A 319 32.74 -15.41 3.47
CA GLY A 319 31.44 -15.62 2.81
C GLY A 319 30.43 -16.43 3.62
N GLU A 320 30.68 -16.68 4.91
CA GLU A 320 29.72 -17.35 5.80
C GLU A 320 28.73 -16.35 6.42
N TYR A 321 27.44 -16.70 6.39
CA TYR A 321 26.35 -15.88 6.93
C TYR A 321 26.25 -16.02 8.45
N ILE A 322 26.35 -14.91 9.18
CA ILE A 322 26.18 -14.88 10.64
C ILE A 322 24.68 -14.71 10.96
N ARG A 323 24.09 -15.67 11.66
CA ARG A 323 22.69 -15.61 12.13
C ARG A 323 22.52 -14.46 13.12
N LEU A 324 21.69 -13.46 12.80
CA LEU A 324 21.52 -12.21 13.57
C LEU A 324 20.69 -12.36 14.87
N SER A 325 20.32 -13.58 15.27
CA SER A 325 19.34 -13.83 16.34
C SER A 325 19.81 -13.58 17.79
N GLU A 326 21.03 -13.06 18.02
CA GLU A 326 21.59 -12.98 19.39
C GLU A 326 21.97 -11.58 19.89
N LYS A 327 21.69 -10.50 19.14
CA LYS A 327 21.86 -9.13 19.69
C LYS A 327 20.53 -8.41 19.85
N THR A 328 20.00 -8.49 21.06
CA THR A 328 18.98 -7.58 21.59
C THR A 328 19.52 -6.15 21.52
N ILE A 329 18.90 -5.30 20.70
CA ILE A 329 19.21 -3.87 20.62
C ILE A 329 18.32 -3.15 21.65
N ILE A 330 18.96 -2.43 22.58
CA ILE A 330 18.36 -1.40 23.45
C ILE A 330 18.43 -0.07 22.70
#